data_AF-A0A7S0B948-F1
#
_entry.id   AF-A0A7S0B948-F1
#
_cell.length_a   1.000
_cell.length_b   1.000
_cell.length_c   1.000
_cell.angle_alpha   90.00
_cell.angle_beta   90.00
_cell.angle_gamma   90.00
#
_symmetry.space_group_name_H-M   'P 1'
#
loop_
_entity.id
_entity.type
_entity.pdbx_description
1 polymer ?
#
loop_
_entity_poly.entity_id
_entity_poly.type
_entity_poly.pdbx_seq_one_letter_code
_entity_poly.pdbx_strand_id
1 'polypeptide(L)'
;PLQNAEHLQLLRYEPGQAYGRHHDQNAPRHSAWGPRLYTFFLYLSDVEEGGETHFPELNLTITPKKGRAIIWPSVLSDDPFMKDERTDHQAFAVRKGVKYAANFWLHMYDFRGPLSRGCGQVGYVQ
;
A
#
# COMPACT_ATOMS: atom_id res chain seq x y z
N PRO A 1 3.04 11.27 -12.00
CA PRO A 1 4.35 11.95 -11.94
C PRO A 1 5.08 11.64 -10.62
N LEU A 2 6.41 11.70 -10.56
CA LEU A 2 7.14 11.35 -9.33
C LEU A 2 6.80 12.28 -8.14
N GLN A 3 6.46 13.55 -8.40
CA GLN A 3 6.06 14.48 -7.34
C GLN A 3 4.75 14.07 -6.62
N ASN A 4 3.91 13.27 -7.26
CA ASN A 4 2.68 12.74 -6.67
C ASN A 4 2.93 11.50 -5.80
N ALA A 5 4.13 10.93 -5.82
CA ALA A 5 4.40 9.72 -5.09
C ALA A 5 4.85 10.01 -3.66
N GLU A 6 4.35 9.21 -2.72
CA GLU A 6 4.93 9.13 -1.39
C GLU A 6 6.40 8.66 -1.45
N HIS A 7 7.11 8.81 -0.34
CA HIS A 7 8.39 8.14 -0.19
C HIS A 7 8.16 6.63 -0.12
N LEU A 8 9.10 5.86 -0.69
CA LEU A 8 9.05 4.40 -0.61
C LEU A 8 9.06 3.98 0.86
N GLN A 9 8.07 3.18 1.27
CA GLN A 9 8.02 2.64 2.62
C GLN A 9 8.51 1.19 2.62
N LEU A 10 9.57 0.90 3.38
CA LEU A 10 10.08 -0.45 3.54
C LEU A 10 9.38 -1.17 4.69
N LEU A 11 8.99 -2.42 4.44
CA LEU A 11 8.31 -3.28 5.39
C LEU A 11 9.17 -4.51 5.69
N ARG A 12 9.15 -4.95 6.95
CA ARG A 12 9.76 -6.19 7.40
C ARG A 12 8.77 -6.93 8.29
N TYR A 13 8.50 -8.20 7.96
CA TYR A 13 7.70 -9.10 8.78
C TYR A 13 8.52 -10.33 9.17
N GLU A 14 8.66 -10.53 10.47
CA GLU A 14 9.21 -11.72 11.12
C GLU A 14 8.14 -12.83 11.24
N PRO A 15 8.53 -14.08 11.51
CA PRO A 15 7.58 -15.15 11.81
C PRO A 15 6.54 -14.74 12.87
N GLY A 16 5.27 -15.02 12.58
CA GLY A 16 4.10 -14.64 13.37
C GLY A 16 3.56 -13.24 13.08
N GLN A 17 4.32 -12.34 12.45
CA GLN A 17 3.84 -10.99 12.14
C GLN A 17 2.93 -11.00 10.90
N ALA A 18 1.85 -10.25 11.00
CA ALA A 18 0.80 -10.08 10.00
C ALA A 18 0.34 -8.62 9.96
N TYR A 19 -0.47 -8.25 8.97
CA TYR A 19 -1.16 -6.96 8.96
C TYR A 19 -2.63 -7.17 8.60
N GLY A 20 -3.52 -6.72 9.47
CA GLY A 20 -4.96 -6.98 9.36
C GLY A 20 -5.59 -6.36 8.11
N ARG A 21 -6.85 -6.71 7.85
CA ARG A 21 -7.63 -6.15 6.74
C ARG A 21 -7.68 -4.63 6.84
N HIS A 22 -7.28 -3.97 5.77
CA HIS A 22 -7.25 -2.52 5.66
C HIS A 22 -7.35 -2.09 4.19
N HIS A 23 -7.48 -0.78 4.01
CA HIS A 23 -7.54 -0.13 2.71
C HIS A 23 -6.44 0.93 2.61
N ASP A 24 -5.73 0.96 1.48
CA ASP A 24 -4.60 1.87 1.30
C ASP A 24 -5.00 3.32 1.13
N GLN A 25 -6.12 3.58 0.45
CA GLN A 25 -6.70 4.91 0.44
C GLN A 25 -7.31 5.24 1.81
N ASN A 26 -6.53 5.96 2.61
CA ASN A 26 -6.88 6.49 3.91
C ASN A 26 -6.65 8.02 3.98
N ALA A 27 -6.25 8.64 2.87
CA ALA A 27 -6.01 10.07 2.83
C ALA A 27 -7.30 10.85 3.06
N PRO A 28 -7.29 11.89 3.93
CA PRO A 28 -8.45 12.75 4.10
C PRO A 28 -8.86 13.35 2.76
N ARG A 29 -10.18 13.44 2.53
CA ARG A 29 -10.74 14.02 1.29
C ARG A 29 -10.25 15.44 1.01
N HIS A 30 -9.92 16.20 2.05
CA HIS A 30 -9.45 17.59 1.99
C HIS A 30 -7.92 17.71 1.98
N SER A 31 -7.18 16.61 1.84
CA SER A 31 -5.72 16.65 1.75
C SER A 31 -5.27 17.39 0.47
N ALA A 32 -4.18 18.15 0.57
CA ALA A 32 -3.62 18.91 -0.56
C ALA A 32 -3.15 18.01 -1.72
N TRP A 33 -2.81 16.76 -1.40
CA TRP A 33 -2.36 15.74 -2.35
C TRP A 33 -3.51 14.87 -2.88
N GLY A 34 -4.70 14.96 -2.30
CA GLY A 34 -5.86 14.16 -2.70
C GLY A 34 -5.71 12.66 -2.39
N PRO A 35 -6.61 11.82 -2.92
CA PRO A 35 -6.62 10.39 -2.64
C PRO A 35 -5.36 9.69 -3.17
N ARG A 36 -4.96 8.60 -2.51
CA ARG A 36 -4.07 7.59 -3.12
C ARG A 36 -4.85 6.93 -4.24
N LEU A 37 -4.37 7.07 -5.48
CA LEU A 37 -4.99 6.50 -6.66
C LEU A 37 -4.53 5.07 -6.90
N TYR A 38 -3.24 4.80 -6.71
CA TYR A 38 -2.64 3.50 -6.96
C TYR A 38 -1.69 3.12 -5.83
N THR A 39 -1.69 1.83 -5.54
CA THR A 39 -0.63 1.19 -4.77
C THR A 39 0.24 0.36 -5.69
N PHE A 40 1.55 0.53 -5.54
CA PHE A 40 2.56 -0.40 -6.04
C PHE A 40 3.22 -1.10 -4.84
N PHE A 41 3.04 -2.42 -4.75
CA PHE A 41 3.61 -3.23 -3.69
C PHE A 41 4.66 -4.18 -4.27
N LEU A 42 5.90 -4.07 -3.79
CA LEU A 42 7.04 -4.84 -4.26
C LEU A 42 7.48 -5.85 -3.21
N TYR A 43 7.62 -7.12 -3.59
CA TYR A 43 8.23 -8.15 -2.74
C TYR A 43 9.75 -8.12 -2.90
N LEU A 44 10.46 -7.89 -1.79
CA LEU A 44 11.92 -7.74 -1.76
C LEU A 44 12.66 -9.01 -1.29
N SER A 45 11.93 -9.99 -0.74
CA SER A 45 12.46 -11.31 -0.40
C SER A 45 11.52 -12.43 -0.87
N ASP A 46 12.09 -13.62 -1.00
CA ASP A 46 11.33 -14.86 -1.01
C ASP A 46 10.98 -15.22 0.44
N VAL A 47 9.78 -15.74 0.66
CA VAL A 47 9.31 -16.18 1.99
C VAL A 47 9.14 -17.68 1.93
N GLU A 48 9.69 -18.39 2.92
CA GLU A 48 9.66 -19.85 2.93
C GLU A 48 8.24 -20.40 3.13
N GLU A 49 7.47 -19.79 4.05
CA GLU A 49 6.09 -20.17 4.30
C GLU A 49 5.26 -18.99 4.82
N GLY A 50 4.06 -18.80 4.29
CA GLY A 50 3.14 -17.71 4.68
C GLY A 50 3.48 -16.36 4.03
N GLY A 51 3.06 -15.28 4.68
CA GLY A 51 3.36 -13.91 4.23
C GLY A 51 2.60 -13.46 2.98
N GLU A 52 1.56 -14.17 2.57
CA GLU A 52 0.76 -13.85 1.39
C GLU A 52 0.06 -12.49 1.53
N THR A 53 -0.15 -11.81 0.40
CA THR A 53 -1.07 -10.67 0.34
C THR A 53 -2.41 -11.18 -0.16
N HIS A 54 -3.47 -10.99 0.62
CA HIS A 54 -4.80 -11.52 0.33
C HIS A 54 -5.81 -10.39 0.16
N PHE A 55 -6.55 -10.43 -0.96
CA PHE A 55 -7.65 -9.55 -1.32
C PHE A 55 -8.97 -10.34 -1.20
N PRO A 56 -9.68 -10.27 -0.05
CA PRO A 56 -10.85 -11.11 0.21
C PRO A 56 -11.98 -10.90 -0.80
N GLU A 57 -12.28 -9.65 -1.14
CA GLU A 57 -13.39 -9.31 -2.04
C GLU A 57 -13.14 -9.75 -3.50
N LEU A 58 -11.88 -10.00 -3.86
CA LEU A 58 -11.49 -10.54 -5.16
C LEU A 58 -11.24 -12.05 -5.13
N ASN A 59 -11.33 -12.68 -3.95
CA ASN A 59 -10.91 -14.06 -3.71
C ASN A 59 -9.51 -14.35 -4.29
N LEU A 60 -8.59 -13.41 -4.09
CA LEU A 60 -7.25 -13.44 -4.69
C LEU A 60 -6.17 -13.45 -3.62
N THR A 61 -5.25 -14.40 -3.71
CA THR A 61 -4.10 -14.52 -2.80
C THR A 61 -2.81 -14.55 -3.59
N ILE A 62 -1.88 -13.69 -3.23
CA ILE A 62 -0.59 -13.54 -3.89
C ILE A 62 0.51 -14.00 -2.96
N THR A 63 1.20 -15.08 -3.36
CA THR A 63 2.40 -15.55 -2.65
C THR A 63 3.57 -14.60 -2.92
N PRO A 64 4.29 -14.17 -1.86
CA PRO A 64 5.48 -13.33 -2.00
C PRO A 64 6.56 -14.07 -2.79
N LYS A 65 7.17 -13.36 -3.74
CA LYS A 65 8.32 -13.85 -4.51
C LYS A 65 9.22 -12.66 -4.83
N LYS A 66 10.51 -12.76 -4.53
CA LYS A 66 11.45 -11.66 -4.72
C LYS A 66 11.39 -11.11 -6.14
N GLY A 67 11.29 -9.78 -6.25
CA GLY A 67 11.23 -9.05 -7.52
C GLY A 67 9.83 -9.01 -8.16
N ARG A 68 8.83 -9.71 -7.62
CA ARG A 68 7.44 -9.56 -8.06
C ARG A 68 6.87 -8.26 -7.50
N ALA A 69 6.13 -7.54 -8.34
CA ALA A 69 5.31 -6.43 -7.93
C ALA A 69 3.84 -6.72 -8.23
N ILE A 70 2.95 -6.15 -7.42
CA ILE A 70 1.52 -6.06 -7.70
C ILE A 70 1.11 -4.59 -7.66
N ILE A 71 0.18 -4.23 -8.53
CA ILE A 71 -0.36 -2.88 -8.67
C ILE A 71 -1.89 -2.97 -8.63
N TRP A 72 -2.54 -2.05 -7.92
CA TRP A 72 -3.99 -1.92 -7.95
C TRP A 72 -4.42 -0.46 -7.79
N PRO A 73 -5.57 -0.07 -8.38
CA PRO A 73 -6.21 1.20 -8.07
C PRO A 73 -6.81 1.12 -6.66
N SER A 74 -6.67 2.17 -5.86
CA SER A 74 -7.30 2.27 -4.54
C SER A 74 -8.68 2.94 -4.59
N VAL A 75 -9.10 3.45 -5.75
CA VAL A 75 -10.33 4.24 -5.92
C VAL A 75 -11.10 3.79 -7.14
N LEU A 76 -12.39 4.13 -7.17
CA LEU A 76 -13.26 3.80 -8.30
C LEU A 76 -12.84 4.61 -9.55
N SER A 77 -13.07 4.02 -10.72
CA SER A 77 -12.74 4.65 -12.00
C SER A 77 -13.66 5.81 -12.38
N ASP A 78 -14.90 5.77 -11.90
CA ASP A 78 -15.95 6.77 -12.15
C ASP A 78 -15.96 7.89 -11.09
N ASP A 79 -15.59 7.58 -9.85
CA ASP A 79 -15.34 8.57 -8.79
C ASP A 79 -14.01 8.29 -8.05
N PRO A 80 -12.94 9.02 -8.37
CA PRO A 80 -11.64 8.81 -7.76
C PRO A 80 -11.55 9.29 -6.30
N PHE A 81 -12.62 9.88 -5.73
CA PHE A 81 -12.70 10.19 -4.30
C PHE A 81 -13.39 9.09 -3.49
N MET A 82 -13.96 8.09 -4.17
CA MET A 82 -14.56 6.91 -3.55
C MET A 82 -13.59 5.74 -3.57
N LYS A 83 -13.47 5.03 -2.45
CA LYS A 83 -12.61 3.85 -2.34
C LYS A 83 -13.16 2.71 -3.18
N ASP A 84 -12.26 1.92 -3.78
CA ASP A 84 -12.64 0.64 -4.36
C ASP A 84 -12.50 -0.46 -3.30
N GLU A 85 -13.61 -0.74 -2.60
CA GLU A 85 -13.69 -1.72 -1.51
C GLU A 85 -13.20 -3.12 -1.92
N ARG A 86 -13.17 -3.44 -3.22
CA ARG A 86 -12.62 -4.70 -3.72
C ARG A 86 -11.12 -4.85 -3.42
N THR A 87 -10.45 -3.72 -3.18
CA THR A 87 -9.00 -3.66 -2.93
C THR A 87 -8.64 -3.58 -1.45
N ASP A 88 -9.61 -3.78 -0.56
CA ASP A 88 -9.33 -4.21 0.80
C ASP A 88 -8.39 -5.41 0.77
N HIS A 89 -7.37 -5.38 1.63
CA HIS A 89 -6.37 -6.43 1.64
C HIS A 89 -5.74 -6.59 3.01
N GLN A 90 -5.06 -7.72 3.18
CA GLN A 90 -4.33 -8.06 4.40
C GLN A 90 -3.03 -8.80 4.06
N ALA A 91 -2.06 -8.70 4.96
CA ALA A 91 -0.88 -9.54 4.93
C ALA A 91 -1.08 -10.69 5.90
N PHE A 92 -1.13 -11.93 5.37
CA PHE A 92 -1.11 -13.12 6.20
C PHE A 92 0.19 -13.26 6.96
N ALA A 93 0.13 -13.96 8.09
CA ALA A 93 1.28 -14.16 8.94
C ALA A 93 2.40 -14.87 8.18
N VAL A 94 3.63 -14.40 8.35
CA VAL A 94 4.81 -15.17 7.96
C VAL A 94 4.90 -16.37 8.89
N ARG A 95 4.94 -17.59 8.35
CA ARG A 95 5.09 -18.82 9.14
C ARG A 95 6.55 -19.24 9.23
N LYS A 96 7.31 -19.07 8.15
CA LYS A 96 8.75 -19.37 8.10
C LYS A 96 9.50 -18.41 7.18
N GLY A 97 10.72 -18.01 7.57
CA GLY A 97 11.54 -17.02 6.88
C GLY A 97 11.22 -15.57 7.29
N VAL A 98 11.67 -14.59 6.50
CA VAL A 98 11.43 -13.14 6.73
C VAL A 98 10.92 -12.50 5.45
N LYS A 99 9.81 -11.76 5.55
CA LYS A 99 9.24 -11.00 4.42
C LYS A 99 9.77 -9.57 4.45
N TYR A 100 10.48 -9.19 3.40
CA TYR A 100 10.77 -7.80 3.08
C TYR A 100 9.88 -7.37 1.91
N ALA A 101 9.29 -6.18 2.03
CA ALA A 101 8.47 -5.60 0.97
C ALA A 101 8.60 -4.07 0.94
N ALA A 102 8.05 -3.45 -0.09
CA ALA A 102 7.95 -1.99 -0.16
C ALA A 102 6.60 -1.54 -0.70
N ASN A 103 6.04 -0.50 -0.07
CA ASN A 103 4.90 0.24 -0.59
C ASN A 103 5.37 1.48 -1.33
N PHE A 104 4.73 1.74 -2.47
CA PHE A 104 4.86 2.98 -3.20
C PHE A 104 3.46 3.45 -3.62
N TRP A 105 2.97 4.50 -2.97
CA TRP A 105 1.65 5.07 -3.25
C TRP A 105 1.75 6.29 -4.14
N LEU A 106 0.79 6.40 -5.05
CA LEU A 106 0.66 7.51 -5.99
C LEU A 106 -0.62 8.29 -5.71
N HIS A 107 -0.46 9.59 -5.51
CA HIS A 107 -1.56 10.52 -5.28
C HIS A 107 -2.14 11.13 -6.55
N MET A 108 -3.37 11.61 -6.44
CA MET A 108 -4.01 12.42 -7.47
C MET A 108 -3.23 13.72 -7.75
N TYR A 109 -2.75 14.39 -6.71
CA TYR A 109 -2.03 15.66 -6.82
C TYR A 109 -0.60 15.57 -6.27
N ASP A 110 0.11 16.70 -6.33
CA ASP A 110 1.47 16.82 -5.79
C ASP A 110 1.49 16.51 -4.29
N PHE A 111 2.22 15.46 -3.93
CA PHE A 111 2.42 15.03 -2.56
C PHE A 111 3.66 15.68 -1.96
N ARG A 112 4.75 15.71 -2.72
CA ARG A 112 6.07 16.11 -2.22
C ARG A 112 6.20 17.62 -2.02
N GLY A 113 5.56 18.43 -2.86
CA GLY A 113 5.57 19.89 -2.74
C GLY A 113 5.00 20.37 -1.40
N PRO A 114 3.73 20.06 -1.07
CA PRO A 114 3.16 20.39 0.23
C PRO A 114 3.95 19.82 1.41
N LEU A 115 4.40 18.56 1.32
CA LEU A 115 5.19 17.93 2.38
C LEU A 115 6.51 18.67 2.64
N SER A 116 7.24 19.05 1.58
CA SER A 116 8.52 19.77 1.69
C SER A 116 8.39 21.16 2.34
N ARG A 117 7.19 21.76 2.30
CA ARG A 117 6.87 23.04 2.95
C ARG A 117 6.36 22.89 4.37
N GLY A 118 6.38 21.68 4.93
CA GLY A 118 5.89 21.40 6.28
C GLY A 118 4.37 21.29 6.39
N CYS A 119 3.62 21.23 5.28
CA CYS A 119 2.17 21.08 5.27
C CYS A 119 1.71 19.62 5.42
N GLY A 120 2.50 18.76 6.08
CA GLY A 120 2.11 17.39 6.40
C GLY A 120 1.11 17.37 7.55
N GLN A 121 0.01 16.62 7.42
CA GLN A 121 -0.84 16.37 8.58
C GLN A 121 -0.05 15.51 9.59
N VAL A 122 0.04 15.98 10.83
CA VAL A 122 0.61 15.23 11.95
C VAL A 122 -0.23 13.96 12.12
N GLY A 123 0.29 12.81 11.67
CA GLY A 123 -0.44 11.53 11.62
C GLY A 123 -0.60 10.91 10.23
N TYR A 124 -0.14 11.56 9.17
CA TYR A 124 -0.20 11.01 7.81
C TYR A 124 0.91 9.99 7.50
N VAL A 125 2.01 10.00 8.27
CA VAL A 125 3.12 9.07 8.10
C VAL A 125 2.83 7.81 8.92
N GLN A 126 2.55 6.70 8.24
CA GLN A 126 2.39 5.37 8.82
C GLN A 126 3.73 4.66 8.93
#